data_AF-C0KYN3-F1
#
_entry.id   AF-C0KYN3-F1
#
_cell.length_a   1.000
_cell.length_b   1.000
_cell.length_c   1.000
_cell.angle_alpha   90.00
_cell.angle_beta   90.00
_cell.angle_gamma   90.00
#
_symmetry.space_group_name_H-M   'P 1'
#
loop_
_entity.id
_entity.type
_entity.pdbx_description
1 polymer ?
#
loop_
_entity_poly.entity_id
_entity_poly.type
_entity_poly.pdbx_seq_one_letter_code
_entity_poly.pdbx_strand_id
1 'polypeptide(L)'
;IISAHAARYEIRNECPYTVWAAASPGGGRRLDPRQSWTIDVPAGTAMARIWGRTICNFDASGRGHCLTGDCGGLLQCQGWGVPPNTLAEYALNQFGNMDVYDISLVDGFNIPMVFGPT
;
A
#
# COMPACT_ATOMS: atom_id res chain seq x y z
N ILE A 1 -15.72 18.08 4.57
CA ILE A 1 -16.08 17.05 5.57
C ILE A 1 -14.95 17.03 6.56
N ILE A 2 -15.20 17.40 7.83
CA ILE A 2 -14.20 17.42 8.89
C ILE A 2 -14.15 15.99 9.44
N SER A 3 -13.07 15.24 9.18
CA SER A 3 -12.86 13.95 9.83
C SER A 3 -11.51 13.97 10.55
N ALA A 4 -11.55 14.23 11.86
CA ALA A 4 -10.40 14.15 12.75
C ALA A 4 -10.12 12.70 13.21
N HIS A 5 -10.38 11.71 12.35
CA HIS A 5 -10.39 10.30 12.73
C HIS A 5 -9.43 9.48 11.87
N ALA A 6 -8.94 8.39 12.47
CA ALA A 6 -8.19 7.37 11.76
C ALA A 6 -8.94 6.97 10.48
N ALA A 7 -8.23 6.89 9.35
CA ALA A 7 -8.80 6.40 8.11
C ALA A 7 -8.72 4.88 8.07
N ARG A 8 -9.75 4.24 7.55
CA ARG A 8 -9.74 2.80 7.26
C ARG A 8 -9.56 2.60 5.77
N TYR A 9 -8.49 1.92 5.38
CA TYR A 9 -8.27 1.54 3.99
C TYR A 9 -8.60 0.06 3.80
N GLU A 10 -9.46 -0.23 2.82
CA GLU A 10 -9.68 -1.57 2.33
C GLU A 10 -8.90 -1.78 1.03
N ILE A 11 -7.86 -2.59 1.09
CA ILE A 11 -7.00 -2.93 -0.04
C ILE A 11 -7.52 -4.21 -0.67
N ARG A 12 -7.99 -4.13 -1.92
CA ARG A 12 -8.59 -5.26 -2.65
C ARG A 12 -7.70 -5.68 -3.80
N ASN A 13 -7.46 -6.98 -3.94
CA ASN A 13 -6.81 -7.52 -5.13
C ASN A 13 -7.85 -7.97 -6.16
N GLU A 14 -8.14 -7.12 -7.15
CA GLU A 14 -9.00 -7.47 -8.28
C GLU A 14 -8.21 -8.02 -9.49
N CYS A 15 -6.89 -8.21 -9.35
CA CYS A 15 -6.08 -8.80 -10.40
C CYS A 15 -6.34 -10.31 -10.53
N PRO A 16 -6.13 -10.91 -11.71
CA PRO A 16 -6.27 -12.35 -11.90
C PRO A 16 -5.08 -13.17 -11.35
N TYR A 17 -4.18 -12.54 -10.58
CA TYR A 17 -2.98 -13.13 -10.01
C TYR A 17 -2.75 -12.66 -8.56
N THR A 18 -1.97 -13.42 -7.80
CA THR A 18 -1.59 -13.05 -6.43
C THR A 18 -0.74 -11.78 -6.41
N VAL A 19 -1.07 -10.87 -5.50
CA VAL A 19 -0.31 -9.66 -5.21
C VAL A 19 0.07 -9.67 -3.73
N TRP A 20 1.26 -9.19 -3.39
CA TRP A 20 1.64 -8.92 -2.01
C TRP A 20 1.45 -7.44 -1.75
N ALA A 21 0.27 -7.08 -1.26
CA ALA A 21 -0.02 -5.72 -0.84
C ALA A 21 1.00 -5.27 0.22
N ALA A 22 1.34 -4.00 0.17
CA ALA A 22 2.26 -3.36 1.09
C ALA A 22 1.75 -1.96 1.45
N ALA A 23 2.01 -1.56 2.68
CA ALA A 23 1.65 -0.26 3.20
C ALA A 23 2.76 0.23 4.14
N SER A 24 3.10 1.52 4.03
CA SER A 24 4.01 2.20 4.95
C SER A 24 3.36 3.51 5.38
N PRO A 25 2.88 3.62 6.63
CA PRO A 25 2.79 2.56 7.64
C PRO A 25 1.73 1.49 7.29
N GLY A 26 1.87 0.27 7.84
CA GLY A 26 0.85 -0.78 7.77
C GLY A 26 1.37 -2.21 7.56
N GLY A 27 2.57 -2.37 7.01
CA GLY A 27 3.21 -3.67 6.81
C GLY A 27 2.92 -4.26 5.43
N GLY A 28 2.58 -5.54 5.36
CA GLY A 28 2.24 -6.17 4.10
C GLY A 28 1.50 -7.50 4.24
N ARG A 29 0.78 -7.89 3.18
CA ARG A 29 -0.04 -9.10 3.18
C ARG A 29 -0.11 -9.71 1.78
N ARG A 30 -0.02 -11.04 1.72
CA ARG A 30 -0.33 -11.80 0.49
C ARG A 30 -1.84 -11.78 0.26
N LEU A 31 -2.26 -11.36 -0.93
CA LEU A 31 -3.65 -11.35 -1.37
C LEU A 31 -3.77 -12.17 -2.66
N ASP A 32 -4.48 -13.29 -2.58
CA ASP A 32 -4.97 -13.98 -3.77
C ASP A 32 -6.04 -13.18 -4.49
N PRO A 33 -6.39 -13.53 -5.74
CA PRO A 33 -7.49 -12.89 -6.46
C PRO A 33 -8.75 -12.80 -5.60
N ARG A 34 -9.35 -11.61 -5.56
CA ARG A 34 -10.54 -11.23 -4.78
C ARG A 34 -10.38 -11.24 -3.25
N GLN A 35 -9.17 -11.40 -2.73
CA GLN A 35 -8.93 -11.18 -1.30
C GLN A 35 -8.75 -9.70 -1.00
N SER A 36 -9.10 -9.33 0.24
CA SER A 36 -8.93 -7.98 0.76
C SER A 36 -8.13 -7.95 2.06
N TRP A 37 -7.57 -6.78 2.33
CA TRP A 37 -6.88 -6.47 3.57
C TRP A 37 -7.27 -5.08 4.05
N THR A 38 -7.74 -5.01 5.28
CA THR A 38 -8.04 -3.73 5.92
C THR A 38 -6.89 -3.30 6.82
N ILE A 39 -6.54 -2.02 6.75
CA ILE A 39 -5.66 -1.35 7.70
C ILE A 39 -6.37 -0.13 8.29
N ASP A 40 -6.15 0.12 9.57
CA ASP A 40 -6.56 1.34 10.25
C ASP A 40 -5.32 2.24 10.38
N VAL A 41 -5.43 3.48 9.88
CA VAL A 41 -4.32 4.42 9.79
C VAL A 41 -4.62 5.65 10.65
N PRO A 42 -3.77 6.00 11.63
CA PRO A 42 -4.03 7.13 12.52
C PRO A 42 -4.18 8.46 11.77
N ALA A 43 -5.05 9.34 12.29
CA ALA A 43 -5.12 10.73 11.83
C ALA A 43 -3.76 11.42 11.98
N GLY A 44 -3.43 12.31 11.04
CA GLY A 44 -2.13 13.01 10.99
C GLY A 44 -1.01 12.20 10.32
N THR A 45 -1.27 10.96 9.91
CA THR A 45 -0.31 10.19 9.10
C THR A 45 0.03 10.95 7.82
N ALA A 46 1.31 11.09 7.50
CA ALA A 46 1.81 11.76 6.30
C ALA A 46 2.91 10.93 5.64
N MET A 47 3.23 11.25 4.38
CA MET A 47 4.23 10.53 3.57
C MET A 47 3.95 9.02 3.48
N ALA A 48 2.67 8.66 3.46
CA ALA A 48 2.24 7.27 3.50
C ALA A 48 1.96 6.73 2.12
N ARG A 49 2.24 5.44 1.95
CA ARG A 49 2.14 4.74 0.65
C ARG A 49 1.45 3.41 0.82
N ILE A 50 0.58 3.07 -0.14
CA ILE A 50 0.09 1.72 -0.40
C ILE A 50 0.52 1.33 -1.81
N TRP A 51 1.04 0.11 -1.99
CA TRP A 51 1.41 -0.41 -3.30
C TRP A 51 1.26 -1.93 -3.37
N GLY A 52 1.24 -2.45 -4.59
CA GLY A 52 1.25 -3.89 -4.84
C GLY A 52 2.63 -4.40 -5.25
N ARG A 53 3.00 -5.57 -4.74
CA ARG A 53 4.25 -6.27 -5.10
C ARG A 53 3.94 -7.55 -5.87
N THR A 54 4.78 -7.87 -6.84
CA THR A 54 4.57 -9.01 -7.75
C THR A 54 5.70 -10.02 -7.65
N ILE A 55 5.37 -11.29 -7.94
CA ILE A 55 6.30 -12.42 -8.01
C ILE A 55 7.21 -12.45 -6.77
N CYS A 56 6.58 -12.52 -5.60
CA CYS A 56 7.29 -12.59 -4.33
C CYS A 56 7.46 -14.03 -3.87
N ASN A 57 8.58 -14.28 -3.21
CA ASN A 57 8.82 -15.51 -2.47
C ASN A 57 9.36 -15.15 -1.09
N PHE A 58 8.71 -15.66 -0.04
CA PHE A 58 9.08 -15.43 1.35
C PHE A 58 9.19 -16.76 2.10
N ASP A 59 10.14 -16.85 3.00
CA ASP A 59 10.27 -17.96 3.94
C ASP A 59 9.28 -17.84 5.12
N ALA A 60 9.31 -18.82 6.03
CA ALA A 60 8.45 -18.85 7.21
C ALA A 60 8.69 -17.68 8.19
N SER A 61 9.85 -17.00 8.10
CA SER A 61 10.15 -15.80 8.89
C SER A 61 9.68 -14.51 8.20
N GLY A 62 9.06 -14.61 7.02
CA GLY A 62 8.61 -13.48 6.24
C GLY A 62 9.75 -12.75 5.54
N ARG A 63 10.89 -13.41 5.31
CA ARG A 63 12.04 -12.85 4.60
C ARG A 63 12.16 -13.44 3.21
N GLY A 64 12.58 -12.64 2.24
CA GLY A 64 12.56 -13.06 0.84
C GLY A 64 12.79 -11.93 -0.14
N HIS A 65 12.08 -11.98 -1.27
CA HIS A 65 12.23 -10.98 -2.34
C HIS A 65 10.98 -10.92 -3.22
N CYS A 66 10.65 -9.74 -3.73
CA CYS A 66 9.65 -9.49 -4.78
C CYS A 66 10.30 -8.95 -6.06
N LEU A 67 9.82 -9.36 -7.24
CA LEU A 67 10.35 -8.81 -8.50
C LEU A 67 10.12 -7.30 -8.64
N THR A 68 8.97 -6.80 -8.19
CA THR A 68 8.64 -5.36 -8.22
C THR A 68 8.13 -4.91 -6.86
N GLY A 69 8.51 -3.70 -6.43
CA GLY A 69 8.01 -3.11 -5.19
C GLY A 69 8.55 -3.74 -3.91
N ASP A 70 9.66 -4.48 -3.98
CA ASP A 70 10.29 -5.09 -2.81
C ASP A 70 10.65 -4.03 -1.75
N CYS A 71 10.46 -4.33 -0.48
CA CYS A 71 10.67 -3.39 0.63
C CYS A 71 11.77 -3.86 1.58
N GLY A 72 12.91 -4.26 1.01
CA GLY A 72 14.07 -4.75 1.77
C GLY A 72 13.99 -6.25 2.11
N GLY A 73 13.29 -7.01 1.27
CA GLY A 73 13.09 -8.45 1.41
C GLY A 73 12.17 -8.85 2.55
N LEU A 74 11.26 -7.97 2.97
CA LEU A 74 10.34 -8.20 4.08
C LEU A 74 8.91 -8.39 3.58
N LEU A 75 8.21 -9.40 4.10
CA LEU A 75 6.77 -9.51 3.91
C LEU A 75 6.04 -8.33 4.56
N GLN A 76 6.43 -7.98 5.79
CA GLN A 76 5.92 -6.85 6.57
C GLN A 76 6.80 -5.62 6.34
N CYS A 77 6.45 -4.79 5.37
CA CYS A 77 7.24 -3.61 5.00
C CYS A 77 7.39 -2.61 6.16
N GLN A 78 8.61 -2.15 6.38
CA GLN A 78 8.97 -1.13 7.38
C GLN A 78 9.36 0.21 6.73
N GLY A 79 9.32 0.28 5.39
CA GLY A 79 9.67 1.44 4.58
C GLY A 79 9.09 1.27 3.18
N TRP A 80 9.50 2.15 2.26
CA TRP A 80 8.99 2.17 0.89
C TRP A 80 9.53 1.04 0.03
N GLY A 81 8.79 0.70 -1.03
CA GLY A 81 9.19 -0.31 -2.01
C GLY A 81 10.16 0.26 -3.06
N VAL A 82 10.99 -0.61 -3.62
CA VAL A 82 11.89 -0.29 -4.74
C VAL A 82 11.10 -0.24 -6.06
N PRO A 83 11.27 0.83 -6.88
CA PRO A 83 10.68 0.92 -8.22
C PRO A 83 10.98 -0.28 -9.13
N PRO A 84 10.09 -0.63 -10.10
CA PRO A 84 8.85 0.07 -10.39
C PRO A 84 7.71 -0.36 -9.47
N ASN A 85 6.90 0.60 -9.00
CA ASN A 85 5.65 0.34 -8.29
C ASN A 85 4.63 1.48 -8.49
N THR A 86 3.40 1.11 -8.84
CA THR A 86 2.28 2.07 -8.83
C THR A 86 1.94 2.41 -7.38
N LEU A 87 1.94 3.69 -7.02
CA LEU A 87 1.75 4.15 -5.65
C LEU A 87 0.36 4.77 -5.46
N ALA A 88 -0.32 4.39 -4.38
CA ALA A 88 -1.33 5.23 -3.75
C ALA A 88 -0.64 6.00 -2.63
N GLU A 89 -0.45 7.30 -2.81
CA GLU A 89 0.16 8.20 -1.82
C GLU A 89 -0.95 8.94 -1.07
N TYR A 90 -0.77 9.12 0.24
CA TYR A 90 -1.75 9.86 1.04
C TYR A 90 -1.12 10.54 2.27
N ALA A 91 -1.79 11.61 2.71
CA ALA A 91 -1.55 12.26 3.98
C ALA A 91 -2.90 12.71 4.58
N LEU A 92 -3.14 12.33 5.83
CA LEU A 92 -4.41 12.51 6.53
C LEU A 92 -4.38 13.74 7.43
N ASN A 93 -5.50 14.43 7.54
CA ASN A 93 -5.69 15.59 8.42
C ASN A 93 -4.59 16.66 8.26
N GLN A 94 -4.34 17.07 7.01
CA GLN A 94 -3.37 18.10 6.64
C GLN A 94 -3.99 19.51 6.78
N PHE A 95 -3.44 20.49 6.06
CA PHE A 95 -3.90 21.88 6.12
C PHE A 95 -5.43 21.98 5.91
N GLY A 96 -6.12 22.64 6.85
CA GLY A 96 -7.58 22.78 6.81
C GLY A 96 -8.37 21.52 7.19
N ASN A 97 -7.74 20.55 7.88
CA ASN A 97 -8.32 19.25 8.24
C ASN A 97 -8.75 18.44 7.01
N MET A 98 -7.95 18.51 5.95
CA MET A 98 -8.20 17.82 4.70
C MET A 98 -7.24 16.65 4.53
N ASP A 99 -7.79 15.54 4.03
CA ASP A 99 -6.98 14.43 3.55
C ASP A 99 -6.57 14.73 2.11
N VAL A 100 -5.30 14.49 1.80
CA VAL A 100 -4.76 14.57 0.43
C VAL A 100 -4.32 13.18 0.01
N TYR A 101 -4.62 12.82 -1.23
CA TYR A 101 -4.27 11.53 -1.78
C TYR A 101 -4.14 11.62 -3.29
N ASP A 102 -3.30 10.77 -3.86
CA ASP A 102 -3.09 10.67 -5.29
C ASP A 102 -2.60 9.28 -5.71
N ILE A 103 -2.65 9.04 -7.02
CA ILE A 103 -1.93 7.93 -7.63
C ILE A 103 -0.67 8.50 -8.27
N SER A 104 0.48 7.98 -7.88
CA SER A 104 1.78 8.42 -8.35
C SER A 104 2.46 7.35 -9.19
N LEU A 105 3.02 7.79 -10.32
CA LEU A 105 3.85 6.98 -11.22
C LEU A 105 5.29 7.50 -11.26
N VAL A 106 5.68 8.37 -10.32
CA VAL A 106 7.05 8.87 -10.20
C VAL A 106 8.02 7.70 -10.01
N ASP A 107 7.62 6.72 -9.20
CA ASP A 107 8.36 5.48 -8.93
C ASP A 107 7.99 4.35 -9.92
N GLY A 108 7.47 4.71 -11.10
CA GLY A 108 7.14 3.79 -12.18
C GLY A 108 5.76 3.14 -12.06
N PHE A 109 5.53 2.10 -12.86
CA PHE A 109 4.26 1.40 -12.96
C PHE A 109 4.48 -0.12 -12.94
N ASN A 110 3.64 -0.84 -12.20
CA ASN A 110 3.63 -2.30 -12.23
C ASN A 110 2.21 -2.90 -12.27
N ILE A 111 1.28 -2.38 -11.48
CA ILE A 111 -0.09 -2.88 -11.35
C ILE A 111 -1.08 -1.72 -11.57
N PRO A 112 -2.14 -1.89 -12.37
CA PRO A 112 -3.23 -0.92 -12.45
C PRO A 112 -3.90 -0.72 -11.08
N MET A 113 -4.20 0.53 -10.72
CA MET A 113 -4.74 0.86 -9.41
C MET A 113 -5.90 1.85 -9.54
N VAL A 114 -6.89 1.69 -8.66
CA VAL A 114 -7.91 2.70 -8.37
C VAL A 114 -7.76 3.08 -6.91
N PHE A 115 -7.84 4.38 -6.61
CA PHE A 115 -7.76 4.89 -5.27
C PHE A 115 -8.76 6.03 -5.07
N GLY A 116 -9.62 5.90 -4.08
CA GLY A 116 -10.65 6.88 -3.78
C GLY A 116 -11.45 6.55 -2.52
N PRO A 117 -12.26 7.50 -2.04
CA PRO A 117 -13.12 7.31 -0.87
C PRO A 117 -14.24 6.30 -1.15
N THR A 118 -14.69 5.63 -0.09
CA THR A 118 -15.84 4.71 -0.08
C THR A 118 -17.09 5.35 0.51
#